data_AF-A0A2T3LFA5-F1
#
_entry.id   AF-A0A2T3LFA5-F1
#
_cell.length_a   1.000
_cell.length_b   1.000
_cell.length_c   1.000
_cell.angle_alpha   90.00
_cell.angle_beta   90.00
_cell.angle_gamma   90.00
#
_symmetry.space_group_name_H-M   'P 1'
#
loop_
_entity.id
_entity.type
_entity.pdbx_description
1 polymer ?
#
loop_
_entity_poly.entity_id
_entity_poly.type
_entity_poly.pdbx_seq_one_letter_code
_entity_poly.pdbx_strand_id
1 'polypeptide(L)' 'MTNKLEQETFKPLFISRSDICVVLGMKPTTLDAFIYRTENFPEKKGRGKYSRKQFDEWCKSEGLV' A
#
# COMPACT_ATOMS: atom_id res chain seq x y z
N MET A 1 -15.99 -22.54 22.85
CA MET A 1 -14.85 -21.59 22.71
C MET A 1 -14.28 -21.77 21.32
N THR A 2 -14.64 -20.91 20.37
CA THR A 2 -14.23 -21.05 18.97
C THR A 2 -12.92 -20.30 18.79
N ASN A 3 -11.82 -21.05 18.66
CA ASN A 3 -10.53 -20.50 18.24
C ASN A 3 -10.67 -19.99 16.80
N LYS A 4 -11.03 -18.72 16.64
CA LYS A 4 -10.75 -17.97 15.43
C LYS A 4 -9.25 -17.71 15.44
N LEU A 5 -8.48 -18.69 14.96
CA LEU A 5 -7.17 -18.41 14.40
C LEU A 5 -7.43 -17.41 13.28
N GLU A 6 -7.18 -16.14 13.58
CA GLU A 6 -7.16 -15.07 12.60
C GLU A 6 -6.29 -15.54 11.46
N GLN A 7 -6.91 -15.74 10.29
CA GLN A 7 -6.17 -15.96 9.07
C GLN A 7 -5.31 -14.71 8.89
N GLU A 8 -4.02 -14.79 9.25
CA GLU A 8 -3.03 -13.83 8.77
C GLU A 8 -3.11 -13.87 7.25
N THR A 9 -3.90 -12.95 6.69
CA THR A 9 -4.06 -12.79 5.25
C THR A 9 -2.66 -12.56 4.71
N PHE A 10 -2.12 -13.58 4.03
CA PHE A 10 -0.79 -13.54 3.45
C PHE A 10 -0.67 -12.29 2.58
N LYS A 11 0.02 -11.27 3.09
CA LYS A 11 0.24 -10.03 2.34
C LYS A 11 1.38 -10.30 1.35
N PRO A 12 1.15 -10.11 0.04
CA PRO A 12 2.22 -10.30 -0.93
C PRO A 12 3.35 -9.30 -0.69
N LEU A 13 4.59 -9.73 -0.94
CA LEU A 13 5.82 -8.92 -0.81
C LEU A 13 5.77 -7.62 -1.62
N PHE A 14 5.05 -7.65 -2.74
CA PHE A 14 4.83 -6.48 -3.59
C PHE A 14 3.36 -6.08 -3.59
N ILE A 15 3.11 -4.78 -3.58
CA ILE A 15 1.79 -4.17 -3.68
C ILE A 15 1.63 -3.51 -5.05
N SER A 16 0.49 -3.75 -5.70
CA SER A 16 0.17 -3.13 -6.99
C SER A 16 -0.48 -1.76 -6.81
N ARG A 17 -0.52 -0.96 -7.88
CA ARG A 17 -1.24 0.33 -7.87
C ARG A 17 -2.73 0.20 -7.59
N SER A 18 -3.37 -0.85 -8.10
CA SER A 18 -4.77 -1.14 -7.81
C SER A 18 -4.98 -1.42 -6.33
N ASP A 19 -4.07 -2.15 -5.69
CA ASP A 19 -4.16 -2.40 -4.25
C ASP A 19 -3.92 -1.12 -3.43
N ILE A 20 -2.95 -0.28 -3.85
CA ILE A 20 -2.71 1.04 -3.22
C ILE A 20 -3.97 1.91 -3.30
N CYS A 21 -4.63 1.96 -4.48
CA CYS A 21 -5.89 2.68 -4.64
C CYS A 21 -6.95 2.22 -3.64
N VAL A 22 -7.07 0.91 -3.42
CA VAL A 22 -8.02 0.34 -2.45
C VAL A 22 -7.65 0.74 -1.02
N VAL A 23 -6.37 0.63 -0.63
CA VAL A 23 -5.91 0.98 0.71
C VAL A 23 -6.11 2.47 1.01
N LEU A 24 -5.79 3.34 0.05
CA LEU A 24 -5.90 4.79 0.22
C LEU A 24 -7.30 5.33 -0.09
N GLY A 25 -8.22 4.50 -0.57
CA GLY A 25 -9.56 4.93 -0.99
C GLY A 25 -9.56 5.89 -2.20
N MET A 26 -8.56 5.79 -3.09
CA MET A 26 -8.33 6.72 -4.19
C MET A 26 -8.63 6.10 -5.56
N LYS A 27 -9.01 6.94 -6.53
CA LYS A 27 -9.11 6.53 -7.94
C LYS A 27 -7.71 6.46 -8.58
N PRO A 28 -7.50 5.62 -9.61
CA PRO A 28 -6.19 5.48 -10.27
C PRO A 28 -5.58 6.79 -10.79
N THR A 29 -6.40 7.68 -11.35
CA THR A 29 -5.95 8.98 -11.86
C THR A 29 -5.51 9.94 -10.74
N THR A 30 -6.18 9.86 -9.58
CA THR A 30 -5.81 10.62 -8.39
C THR A 30 -4.53 10.09 -7.77
N LEU A 31 -4.31 8.77 -7.80
CA LEU A 31 -3.11 8.14 -7.26
C LEU A 31 -1.84 8.65 -7.94
N ASP A 32 -1.84 8.84 -9.27
CA ASP A 32 -0.67 9.38 -9.97
C ASP A 32 -0.29 10.79 -9.50
N ALA A 33 -1.28 11.68 -9.46
CA ALA A 33 -1.06 13.04 -9.01
C ALA A 33 -0.64 13.11 -7.54
N PHE A 34 -1.18 12.20 -6.71
CA PHE A 34 -0.80 12.06 -5.32
C PHE A 34 0.66 11.63 -5.19
N ILE A 35 1.05 10.50 -5.79
CA ILE A 35 2.42 9.98 -5.74
C ILE A 35 3.42 11.02 -6.25
N TYR A 36 3.09 11.75 -7.31
CA TYR A 36 3.96 12.79 -7.86
C TYR A 36 4.20 13.96 -6.89
N ARG A 37 3.22 14.28 -6.01
CA ARG A 37 3.31 15.39 -5.05
C ARG A 37 3.83 14.97 -3.67
N THR A 38 3.88 13.68 -3.39
CA THR A 38 4.33 13.13 -2.11
C THR A 38 5.83 12.83 -2.18
N GLU A 39 6.65 13.69 -1.58
CA GLU A 39 8.12 13.60 -1.65
C GLU A 39 8.69 12.27 -1.12
N ASN A 40 8.08 11.69 -0.10
CA ASN A 40 8.55 10.46 0.56
C ASN A 40 7.74 9.21 0.20
N PHE A 41 6.97 9.24 -0.89
CA PHE A 41 6.20 8.06 -1.30
C PHE A 41 7.16 6.90 -1.66
N PRO A 42 6.83 5.64 -1.31
CA PRO A 42 7.67 4.49 -1.62
C PRO A 42 8.08 4.42 -3.08
N GLU A 43 9.35 4.12 -3.32
CA GLU A 43 9.86 3.99 -4.68
C GLU A 43 9.19 2.85 -5.44
N LYS A 44 8.88 3.13 -6.70
CA LYS A 44 8.40 2.13 -7.65
C LYS A 44 9.51 1.12 -7.91
N LYS A 45 9.19 -0.17 -7.75
CA LYS A 45 10.09 -1.28 -8.12
C LYS A 45 9.78 -1.68 -9.57
N GLY A 46 9.62 -2.97 -9.86
CA GLY A 46 9.34 -3.47 -11.22
C GLY A 46 7.84 -3.56 -11.57
N ARG A 47 7.52 -3.48 -12.88
CA ARG A 47 6.17 -3.74 -13.45
C ARG A 47 5.02 -2.98 -12.79
N GLY A 48 5.26 -1.74 -12.36
CA GLY A 48 4.19 -0.95 -11.72
C GLY A 48 3.88 -1.31 -10.27
N LYS A 49 4.76 -2.07 -9.61
CA LYS A 49 4.59 -2.50 -8.21
C LYS A 49 5.54 -1.78 -7.26
N TYR A 50 5.20 -1.80 -5.99
CA TYR A 50 5.92 -1.19 -4.88
C TYR A 50 6.24 -2.27 -3.83
N SER A 51 7.23 -2.03 -2.98
CA SER A 51 7.49 -2.90 -1.83
C SER A 51 6.34 -2.75 -0.82
N ARG A 52 5.68 -3.85 -0.46
CA ARG A 52 4.64 -3.84 0.57
C ARG A 52 5.19 -3.29 1.88
N LYS A 53 6.38 -3.74 2.28
CA LYS A 53 7.01 -3.33 3.53
C LYS A 53 7.21 -1.82 3.59
N GLN A 54 7.81 -1.23 2.54
CA GLN A 54 8.05 0.21 2.49
C GLN A 54 6.74 1.01 2.46
N PHE A 55 5.72 0.49 1.78
CA PHE A 55 4.40 1.11 1.76
C PHE A 55 3.69 1.06 3.11
N ASP A 56 3.71 -0.08 3.80
CA ASP A 56 3.11 -0.21 5.12
C ASP A 56 3.87 0.65 6.16
N GLU A 57 5.20 0.77 6.06
CA GLU A 57 6.02 1.67 6.88
C GLU A 57 5.68 3.15 6.62
N TRP A 58 5.56 3.54 5.35
CA TRP A 58 5.14 4.88 4.97
C TRP A 58 3.72 5.21 5.47
N CYS A 59 2.77 4.28 5.33
CA CYS A 59 1.42 4.48 5.84
C CYS A 59 1.40 4.76 7.36
N LYS A 60 2.24 4.06 8.13
CA LYS A 60 2.38 4.28 9.57
C LYS A 60 3.00 5.64 9.89
N SER A 61 4.01 6.07 9.13
CA SER A 61 4.63 7.39 9.35
C SER A 61 3.68 8.55 9.05
N GLU A 62 2.77 8.36 8.11
CA GLU A 62 1.72 9.34 7.76
C GLU A 62 0.47 9.25 8.66
N GLY A 63 0.43 8.30 9.61
CA GLY A 63 -0.73 8.09 10.50
C GLY A 63 -1.98 7.54 9.79
N LEU A 64 -1.81 6.90 8.63
CA LEU A 64 -2.89 6.32 7.83
C LEU A 64 -3.30 4.92 8.31
N VAL A 65 -2.42 4.22 9.04
CA VAL A 65 -2.62 2.87 9.60
C VAL A 65 -1.86 2.70 10.90
#